data_AF-A0A4R5NPJ9-F1
#
_entry.id   AF-A0A4R5NPJ9-F1
#
_cell.length_a   1.000
_cell.length_b   1.000
_cell.length_c   1.000
_cell.angle_alpha   90.00
_cell.angle_beta   90.00
_cell.angle_gamma   90.00
#
_symmetry.space_group_name_H-M   'P 1'
#
loop_
_entity.id
_entity.type
_entity.pdbx_description
1 polymer ?
#
loop_
_entity_poly.entity_id
_entity_poly.type
_entity_poly.pdbx_seq_one_letter_code
_entity_poly.pdbx_strand_id
1 'polypeptide(L)'
;MIWAAQLLVAVFFIAGFVSFYTEIWNQAFVNPHKSQRKRTELRIFLLVLSIGIASVLHFAGYISGSSSMMYHNLGLFILVFALLDEEINLGEYLIRCAALLIVWAMHHFSDLVSSSFAISMD
;
A
#
# COMPACT_ATOMS: atom_id res chain seq x y z
N MET A 1 12.06 -10.88 -20.98
CA MET A 1 10.75 -10.43 -21.50
C MET A 1 9.72 -10.22 -20.39
N ILE A 2 9.51 -11.19 -19.48
CA ILE A 2 8.54 -11.06 -18.36
C ILE A 2 8.80 -9.86 -17.44
N TRP A 3 10.07 -9.58 -17.10
CA TRP A 3 10.42 -8.46 -16.22
C TRP A 3 10.03 -7.10 -16.80
N ALA A 4 10.16 -6.92 -18.12
CA ALA A 4 9.82 -5.66 -18.79
C ALA A 4 8.29 -5.46 -18.82
N ALA A 5 7.54 -6.55 -19.02
CA ALA A 5 6.07 -6.51 -18.92
C ALA A 5 5.60 -6.20 -17.49
N GLN A 6 6.23 -6.80 -16.48
CA GLN A 6 5.95 -6.51 -15.06
C GLN A 6 6.25 -5.05 -14.72
N LEU A 7 7.40 -4.53 -15.18
CA LEU A 7 7.76 -3.12 -14.99
C LEU A 7 6.73 -2.20 -15.66
N LEU A 8 6.34 -2.50 -16.90
CA LEU A 8 5.32 -1.73 -17.63
C LEU A 8 4.00 -1.70 -16.84
N VAL A 9 3.52 -2.88 -16.40
CA VAL A 9 2.30 -3.00 -15.59
C VAL A 9 2.43 -2.20 -14.30
N ALA A 10 3.55 -2.33 -13.59
CA ALA A 10 3.79 -1.61 -12.34
C ALA A 10 3.76 -0.09 -12.54
N VAL A 11 4.41 0.43 -13.60
CA VAL A 11 4.44 1.88 -13.89
C VAL A 11 3.04 2.40 -14.19
N PHE A 12 2.28 1.75 -15.08
CA PHE A 12 0.92 2.19 -15.40
C PHE A 12 -0.02 2.07 -14.21
N PHE A 13 0.12 1.00 -13.43
CA PHE A 13 -0.64 0.81 -12.21
C PHE A 13 -0.36 1.92 -11.20
N ILE A 14 0.92 2.23 -10.94
CA ILE A 14 1.32 3.30 -10.02
C ILE A 14 0.80 4.65 -10.51
N ALA A 15 0.98 4.98 -11.79
CA ALA A 15 0.51 6.25 -12.34
C ALA A 15 -1.01 6.39 -12.23
N GLY A 16 -1.76 5.33 -12.53
CA GLY A 16 -3.21 5.30 -12.39
C GLY A 16 -3.67 5.38 -10.93
N PHE A 17 -3.02 4.63 -10.04
CA PHE A 17 -3.30 4.66 -8.61
C PHE A 17 -3.07 6.05 -8.03
N VAL A 18 -1.90 6.66 -8.28
CA VAL A 18 -1.57 8.00 -7.79
C VAL A 18 -2.57 9.02 -8.32
N SER A 19 -2.91 8.96 -9.61
CA SER A 19 -3.86 9.91 -10.20
C SER A 19 -5.25 9.79 -9.57
N PHE A 20 -5.76 8.57 -9.43
CA PHE A 20 -7.07 8.32 -8.81
C PHE A 20 -7.09 8.66 -7.32
N TYR A 21 -6.05 8.26 -6.59
CA TYR A 21 -5.93 8.50 -5.16
C TYR A 21 -5.85 9.99 -4.85
N THR A 22 -4.99 10.74 -5.56
CA THR A 22 -4.82 12.18 -5.38
C THR A 22 -6.10 12.95 -5.70
N GLU A 23 -6.86 12.55 -6.73
CA GLU A 23 -8.15 13.17 -7.02
C GLU A 23 -9.13 13.03 -5.84
N ILE A 24 -9.21 11.84 -5.24
CA ILE A 24 -10.09 11.60 -4.09
C ILE A 24 -9.56 12.31 -2.84
N TRP A 25 -8.25 12.32 -2.63
CA TRP A 25 -7.60 13.05 -1.55
C TRP A 25 -7.91 14.56 -1.65
N ASN A 26 -7.79 15.16 -2.84
CA ASN A 26 -8.15 16.56 -3.07
C ASN A 26 -9.62 16.84 -2.72
N GLN A 27 -10.53 15.92 -3.05
CA GLN A 27 -11.94 16.06 -2.68
C GLN A 27 -12.19 15.88 -1.18
N ALA A 28 -11.39 15.08 -0.50
CA ALA A 28 -11.53 14.79 0.92
C ALA A 28 -10.98 15.90 1.82
N PHE A 29 -9.85 16.49 1.44
CA PHE A 29 -9.08 17.43 2.27
C PHE A 29 -9.16 18.87 1.77
N VAL A 30 -9.00 19.10 0.46
CA VAL A 30 -8.87 20.47 -0.09
C VAL A 30 -10.22 21.12 -0.41
N ASN A 31 -11.20 20.37 -0.92
CA ASN A 31 -12.43 20.95 -1.46
C ASN A 31 -13.35 21.56 -0.37
N PRO A 32 -13.55 22.90 -0.31
CA PRO A 32 -14.32 23.57 0.76
C PRO A 32 -15.84 23.37 0.65
N HIS A 33 -16.34 22.93 -0.51
CA HIS A 33 -17.78 22.85 -0.78
C HIS A 33 -18.40 21.48 -0.44
N LYS A 34 -17.59 20.52 0.02
CA LYS A 34 -18.09 19.19 0.42
C LYS A 34 -18.59 19.23 1.87
N SER A 35 -19.73 18.59 2.12
CA SER A 35 -20.25 18.42 3.49
C SER A 35 -19.28 17.60 4.34
N GLN A 36 -19.27 17.85 5.65
CA GLN A 36 -18.38 17.14 6.59
C GLN A 36 -18.55 15.62 6.53
N ARG A 37 -19.80 15.14 6.44
CA ARG A 37 -20.08 13.71 6.26
C ARG A 37 -19.42 13.15 5.00
N LYS A 38 -19.50 13.88 3.87
CA LYS A 38 -18.91 13.40 2.62
C LYS A 38 -17.40 13.37 2.68
N ARG A 39 -16.77 14.32 3.36
CA ARG A 39 -15.32 14.33 3.62
C ARG A 39 -14.91 13.10 4.42
N THR A 40 -15.59 12.79 5.52
CA THR A 40 -15.30 11.59 6.32
C THR A 40 -15.47 10.31 5.50
N GLU A 41 -16.52 10.19 4.69
CA GLU A 41 -16.70 9.05 3.78
C GLU A 41 -15.52 8.88 2.81
N LEU A 42 -15.03 9.97 2.22
CA LEU A 42 -13.88 9.93 1.30
C LEU A 42 -12.58 9.57 2.02
N ARG A 43 -12.37 10.07 3.25
CA ARG A 43 -11.20 9.71 4.08
C ARG A 43 -11.19 8.23 4.44
N ILE A 44 -12.33 7.70 4.87
CA ILE A 44 -12.49 6.26 5.14
C ILE A 44 -12.25 5.47 3.85
N PHE A 45 -12.77 5.95 2.72
CA PHE A 45 -12.54 5.31 1.43
C PHE A 45 -11.05 5.26 1.07
N LEU A 46 -10.29 6.35 1.22
CA LEU A 46 -8.84 6.37 0.97
C LEU A 46 -8.08 5.37 1.86
N LEU A 47 -8.48 5.26 3.12
CA LEU A 47 -7.89 4.31 4.07
C LEU A 47 -8.19 2.86 3.64
N VAL A 48 -9.44 2.54 3.32
CA VAL A 48 -9.85 1.21 2.86
C VAL A 48 -9.22 0.88 1.50
N LEU A 49 -9.13 1.86 0.60
CA LEU A 49 -8.55 1.70 -0.73
C LEU A 49 -7.06 1.35 -0.64
N SER A 50 -6.29 2.13 0.13
CA SER A 50 -4.84 1.91 0.28
C SER A 50 -4.55 0.55 0.95
N ILE A 51 -5.16 0.29 2.10
CA ILE A 51 -4.94 -0.96 2.85
C ILE A 51 -5.50 -2.16 2.08
N GLY A 52 -6.70 -2.02 1.50
CA GLY A 52 -7.38 -3.10 0.77
C GLY A 52 -6.61 -3.52 -0.47
N ILE A 53 -6.21 -2.58 -1.32
CA ILE A 53 -5.42 -2.90 -2.53
C ILE A 53 -4.06 -3.47 -2.12
N ALA A 54 -3.37 -2.86 -1.15
CA ALA A 54 -2.09 -3.38 -0.69
C ALA A 54 -2.18 -4.81 -0.16
N SER A 55 -3.23 -5.13 0.60
CA SER A 55 -3.49 -6.48 1.12
C SER A 55 -3.73 -7.46 -0.02
N VAL A 56 -4.59 -7.12 -0.99
CA VAL A 56 -4.86 -7.96 -2.16
C VAL A 56 -3.58 -8.24 -2.96
N LEU A 57 -2.78 -7.21 -3.20
CA LEU A 57 -1.50 -7.36 -3.91
C LEU A 57 -0.52 -8.22 -3.10
N HIS A 58 -0.45 -8.04 -1.78
CA HIS A 58 0.40 -8.89 -0.96
C HIS A 58 -0.02 -10.37 -1.04
N PHE A 59 -1.33 -10.67 -0.94
CA PHE A 59 -1.84 -12.03 -1.10
C PHE A 59 -1.59 -12.60 -2.51
N ALA A 60 -1.77 -11.77 -3.55
CA ALA A 60 -1.41 -12.16 -4.91
C ALA A 60 0.09 -12.48 -5.03
N GLY A 61 0.94 -11.78 -4.28
CA GLY A 61 2.37 -12.04 -4.17
C GLY A 61 2.70 -13.48 -3.73
N TYR A 62 1.94 -14.06 -2.80
CA TYR A 62 2.18 -15.43 -2.33
C TYR A 62 1.87 -16.52 -3.37
N ILE A 63 0.94 -16.28 -4.29
CA ILE A 63 0.46 -17.30 -5.25
C ILE A 63 0.96 -17.11 -6.68
N SER A 64 1.66 -16.01 -6.98
CA SER A 64 1.95 -15.56 -8.34
C SER A 64 3.34 -15.94 -8.89
N GLY A 65 4.11 -16.76 -8.17
CA GLY A 65 5.40 -17.29 -8.62
C GLY A 65 6.33 -16.20 -9.15
N SER A 66 6.46 -16.12 -10.48
CA SER A 66 7.35 -15.18 -11.18
C SER A 66 6.97 -13.70 -11.04
N SER A 67 5.71 -13.37 -10.70
CA SER A 67 5.23 -12.00 -10.50
C SER A 67 5.16 -11.58 -9.03
N SER A 68 5.57 -12.46 -8.12
CA SER A 68 5.50 -12.25 -6.67
C SER A 68 6.12 -10.92 -6.22
N MET A 69 7.35 -10.66 -6.69
CA MET A 69 8.09 -9.45 -6.33
C MET A 69 7.41 -8.16 -6.80
N MET A 70 6.81 -8.17 -7.99
CA MET A 70 6.06 -7.01 -8.50
C MET A 70 4.87 -6.69 -7.59
N TYR A 71 4.09 -7.72 -7.21
CA TYR A 71 2.92 -7.51 -6.36
C TYR A 71 3.27 -7.04 -4.95
N HIS A 72 4.31 -7.61 -4.32
CA HIS A 72 4.79 -7.15 -3.02
C HIS A 72 5.26 -5.68 -3.07
N ASN A 73 6.03 -5.30 -4.09
CA ASN A 73 6.52 -3.94 -4.25
C ASN A 73 5.38 -2.93 -4.50
N LEU A 74 4.39 -3.30 -5.30
CA LEU A 74 3.21 -2.46 -5.53
C LEU A 74 2.38 -2.28 -4.25
N GLY A 75 2.17 -3.36 -3.48
CA GLY A 75 1.46 -3.27 -2.20
C GLY A 75 2.17 -2.37 -1.20
N LEU A 76 3.50 -2.49 -1.09
CA LEU A 76 4.31 -1.64 -0.22
C LEU A 76 4.31 -0.17 -0.68
N PHE A 77 4.43 0.07 -2.00
CA PHE A 77 4.33 1.41 -2.58
C PHE A 77 3.02 2.11 -2.19
N ILE A 78 1.88 1.42 -2.30
CA ILE A 78 0.56 1.99 -1.95
C ILE A 78 0.51 2.43 -0.48
N LEU A 79 0.97 1.57 0.43
CA LEU A 79 0.95 1.86 1.87
C LEU A 79 1.86 3.03 2.22
N VAL A 80 3.06 3.06 1.65
CA VAL A 80 4.02 4.15 1.86
C VAL A 80 3.49 5.45 1.27
N PHE A 81 2.94 5.42 0.06
CA PHE A 81 2.36 6.60 -0.57
C PHE A 81 1.23 7.20 0.27
N ALA A 82 0.28 6.36 0.72
CA ALA A 82 -0.82 6.81 1.57
C ALA A 82 -0.37 7.29 2.97
N LEU A 83 0.80 6.86 3.45
CA LEU A 83 1.37 7.32 4.71
C LEU A 83 1.90 8.75 4.63
N LEU A 84 2.27 9.20 3.42
CA LEU A 84 2.81 10.54 3.15
C LEU A 84 1.71 11.59 2.90
N ASP A 85 0.44 11.22 3.05
CA ASP A 85 -0.69 12.15 2.90
C ASP A 85 -0.58 13.31 3.90
N GLU A 86 -0.71 14.55 3.41
CA GLU A 86 -0.80 15.74 4.25
C GLU A 86 -2.18 15.84 4.93
N GLU A 87 -2.26 16.56 6.05
CA GLU A 87 -3.50 16.84 6.81
C GLU A 87 -4.25 15.62 7.39
N ILE A 88 -3.67 14.43 7.32
CA ILE A 88 -4.21 13.25 7.99
C ILE A 88 -4.12 13.40 9.51
N ASN A 89 -5.12 12.88 10.21
CA ASN A 89 -5.10 12.89 11.67
C ASN A 89 -4.22 11.75 12.20
N LEU A 90 -3.81 11.86 13.48
CA LEU A 90 -2.95 10.86 14.12
C LEU A 90 -3.54 9.44 14.09
N GLY A 91 -4.86 9.29 14.22
CA GLY A 91 -5.50 7.97 14.18
C GLY A 91 -5.38 7.31 12.80
N GLU A 92 -5.67 8.05 11.74
CA GLU A 92 -5.49 7.60 10.36
C GLU A 92 -4.04 7.27 10.04
N TYR A 93 -3.10 8.07 10.55
CA TYR A 93 -1.67 7.81 10.42
C TYR A 93 -1.27 6.50 11.11
N LEU A 94 -1.65 6.31 12.37
CA LEU A 94 -1.34 5.11 13.15
C LEU A 94 -1.92 3.84 12.52
N ILE A 95 -3.14 3.89 11.98
CA ILE A 95 -3.74 2.75 11.27
C ILE A 95 -2.92 2.38 10.03
N ARG A 96 -2.48 3.38 9.24
CA ARG A 96 -1.62 3.15 8.07
C ARG A 96 -0.25 2.61 8.46
N CYS A 97 0.37 3.13 9.53
CA CYS A 97 1.60 2.58 10.09
C CYS A 97 1.44 1.11 10.50
N ALA A 98 0.36 0.79 11.22
CA ALA A 98 0.09 -0.58 11.65
C ALA A 98 -0.07 -1.52 10.44
N ALA A 99 -0.82 -1.10 9.41
CA ALA A 99 -0.97 -1.87 8.18
C ALA A 99 0.37 -2.09 7.47
N LEU A 100 1.21 -1.07 7.37
CA LEU A 100 2.56 -1.17 6.80
C LEU A 100 3.44 -2.16 7.58
N LEU A 101 3.46 -2.06 8.91
CA LEU A 101 4.24 -2.95 9.76
C LEU A 101 3.76 -4.40 9.68
N ILE A 102 2.45 -4.63 9.62
CA ILE A 102 1.87 -5.96 9.47
C ILE A 102 2.27 -6.57 8.11
N VAL A 103 2.13 -5.83 7.02
CA VAL A 103 2.52 -6.28 5.67
C VAL A 103 4.02 -6.55 5.59
N TRP A 104 4.84 -5.66 6.13
CA TRP A 104 6.29 -5.85 6.20
C TRP A 104 6.66 -7.10 7.01
N ALA A 105 6.06 -7.28 8.19
CA ALA A 105 6.32 -8.44 9.04
C ALA A 105 5.89 -9.74 8.36
N MET A 106 4.73 -9.79 7.70
CA MET A 106 4.28 -10.97 6.95
C MET A 106 5.22 -11.32 5.79
N HIS A 107 5.74 -10.31 5.09
CA HIS A 107 6.69 -10.53 4.00
C HIS A 107 8.00 -11.14 4.50
N HIS A 108 8.55 -10.62 5.61
CA HIS A 108 9.83 -11.09 6.16
C HIS A 108 9.72 -12.22 7.18
N PHE A 109 8.51 -12.65 7.57
CA PHE A 109 8.33 -13.70 8.57
C PHE A 109 9.05 -15.00 8.17
N SER A 110 9.00 -15.35 6.88
CA SER A 110 9.71 -16.53 6.36
C SER A 110 11.24 -16.39 6.48
N ASP A 111 11.77 -15.17 6.32
CA ASP A 111 13.20 -14.92 6.40
C ASP A 111 13.69 -14.93 7.86
N LEU A 112 12.92 -14.32 8.76
CA LEU A 112 13.22 -14.22 10.20
C LEU A 112 13.16 -15.58 10.91
N VAL A 113 12.31 -16.49 10.43
CA VAL A 113 12.17 -17.85 10.98
C VAL A 113 13.07 -18.85 10.23
N SER A 114 13.75 -18.43 9.15
CA SER A 114 14.66 -19.29 8.42
C SER A 114 15.88 -19.67 9.25
N SER A 115 16.32 -20.93 9.16
CA SER A 115 17.53 -21.42 9.84
C SER A 115 18.80 -20.68 9.43
N SER A 116 18.82 -20.06 8.25
CA SER A 116 19.93 -19.21 7.79
C SER A 116 20.07 -17.90 8.59
N PHE A 117 18.97 -17.35 9.12
CA PHE A 117 19.04 -16.14 9.94
C PHE A 117 19.73 -16.42 11.28
N ALA A 118 19.40 -17.53 11.93
CA ALA A 118 20.04 -17.96 13.19
C ALA A 118 21.56 -18.15 13.05
N ILE A 119 22.01 -18.76 11.94
CA ILE A 119 23.45 -19.00 11.67
C ILE A 119 24.20 -17.69 11.39
N SER A 120 23.53 -16.65 10.87
CA SER A 120 24.15 -15.35 10.61
C SER A 120 24.34 -14.47 11.85
N MET A 121 23.74 -14.85 12.97
CA MET A 121 23.84 -14.16 14.27
C MET A 121 24.92 -14.75 15.19
N ASP A 122 25.53 -15.88 14.79
CA ASP A 122 26.72 -16.49 15.41
C ASP A 122 28.01 -16.02 14.72
#